data_AF-A0A821MKA9-F1
#
_entry.id   AF-A0A821MKA9-F1
#
_cell.length_a   1.000
_cell.length_b   1.000
_cell.length_c   1.000
_cell.angle_alpha   90.00
_cell.angle_beta   90.00
_cell.angle_gamma   90.00
#
_symmetry.space_group_name_H-M   'P 1'
#
loop_
_entity.id
_entity.type
_entity.pdbx_description
1 polymer ?
#
loop_
_entity_poly.entity_id
_entity_poly.type
_entity_poly.pdbx_seq_one_letter_code
_entity_poly.pdbx_strand_id
1 'polypeptide(L)'
;PGDCTSQNQYGYLNGKPCVLVKMNKIVGFLPKSGYLSEDEHAFKSAGCRSNSNTIAVHCYGEYSADADNIQNITYISENSHDNNCGSLETKWFPYE
;
A
#
# COMPACT_ATOMS: atom_id res chain seq x y z
N PRO A 1 13.34 9.96 1.70
CA PRO A 1 12.39 11.05 1.37
C PRO A 1 12.13 11.07 -0.15
N GLY A 2 10.95 10.60 -0.57
CA GLY A 2 10.57 10.49 -1.99
C GLY A 2 9.80 11.71 -2.52
N ASP A 3 9.19 11.57 -3.70
CA ASP A 3 8.46 12.65 -4.40
C ASP A 3 7.17 13.12 -3.69
N CYS A 4 6.71 12.41 -2.67
CA CYS A 4 5.47 12.70 -1.95
C CYS A 4 5.64 13.72 -0.82
N THR A 5 6.30 14.84 -1.10
CA THR A 5 6.50 15.95 -0.15
C THR A 5 5.83 17.23 -0.63
N SER A 6 5.60 18.17 0.29
CA SER A 6 5.04 19.48 -0.06
C SER A 6 5.95 20.27 -1.01
N GLN A 7 7.27 20.14 -0.87
CA GLN A 7 8.26 20.80 -1.73
C GLN A 7 8.16 20.32 -3.18
N ASN A 8 7.90 19.02 -3.37
CA ASN A 8 7.71 18.40 -4.69
C ASN A 8 6.24 18.45 -5.16
N GLN A 9 5.38 19.22 -4.47
CA GLN A 9 3.95 19.32 -4.72
C GLN A 9 3.28 17.95 -4.86
N TYR A 10 3.70 16.97 -4.05
CA TYR A 10 3.18 15.60 -4.06
C TYR A 10 3.16 14.96 -5.47
N GLY A 11 4.14 15.29 -6.31
CA GLY A 11 4.31 14.71 -7.65
C GLY A 11 3.36 15.26 -8.74
N TYR A 12 2.47 16.19 -8.41
CA TYR A 12 1.51 16.76 -9.36
C TYR A 12 2.19 17.50 -10.52
N LEU A 13 3.30 18.20 -10.28
CA LEU A 13 4.04 18.91 -11.33
C LEU A 13 4.56 18.00 -12.46
N ASN A 14 4.85 16.75 -12.13
CA ASN A 14 5.48 15.80 -13.04
C ASN A 14 4.47 14.83 -13.67
N GLY A 15 3.16 15.04 -13.45
CA GLY A 15 2.13 14.11 -13.89
C GLY A 15 2.18 12.75 -13.16
N LYS A 16 2.81 12.69 -11.98
CA LYS A 16 2.97 11.48 -11.18
C LYS A 16 2.44 11.74 -9.75
N PRO A 17 1.12 11.90 -9.59
CA PRO A 17 0.55 12.31 -8.30
C PRO A 17 0.76 11.23 -7.23
N CYS A 18 1.03 11.67 -6.01
CA CYS A 18 1.06 10.80 -4.84
C CYS A 18 -0.33 10.67 -4.21
N VAL A 19 -0.72 9.44 -3.90
CA VAL A 19 -1.97 9.12 -3.20
C VAL A 19 -1.66 8.60 -1.80
N LEU A 20 -2.35 9.12 -0.79
CA LEU A 20 -2.23 8.64 0.58
C LEU A 20 -3.34 7.62 0.87
N VAL A 21 -2.95 6.38 1.17
CA VAL A 21 -3.85 5.36 1.68
C VAL A 21 -3.86 5.43 3.21
N LYS A 22 -5.04 5.54 3.80
CA LYS A 22 -5.24 5.60 5.25
C LYS A 22 -6.28 4.58 5.67
N MET A 23 -5.97 3.80 6.69
CA MET A 23 -6.92 2.88 7.30
C MET A 23 -7.86 3.63 8.26
N ASN A 24 -9.14 3.23 8.26
CA ASN A 24 -10.12 3.76 9.19
C ASN A 24 -9.80 3.33 10.62
N LYS A 25 -10.04 4.24 11.57
CA LYS A 25 -9.89 3.93 13.00
C LYS A 25 -11.12 3.17 13.47
N ILE A 26 -10.90 1.97 14.00
CA ILE A 26 -11.93 1.13 14.61
C ILE A 26 -11.42 0.76 15.99
N VAL A 27 -12.15 1.14 17.04
CA VAL A 27 -11.77 0.88 18.44
C VAL A 27 -11.69 -0.62 18.67
N GLY A 28 -10.60 -1.08 19.28
CA GLY A 28 -10.36 -2.50 19.56
C GLY A 28 -10.09 -3.38 18.34
N PHE A 29 -9.98 -2.81 17.12
CA PHE A 29 -9.63 -3.58 15.94
C PHE A 29 -8.18 -4.06 16.00
N LEU A 30 -7.99 -5.38 15.90
CA LEU A 30 -6.70 -6.01 15.78
C LEU A 30 -6.59 -6.68 14.40
N PRO A 31 -5.70 -6.20 13.51
CA PRO A 31 -5.53 -6.81 12.20
C PRO A 31 -4.97 -8.22 12.33
N LYS A 32 -5.56 -9.18 11.62
CA LYS A 32 -4.97 -10.51 11.47
C LYS A 32 -3.85 -10.43 10.44
N SER A 33 -2.62 -10.67 10.88
CA SER A 33 -1.49 -10.76 9.97
C SER A 33 -1.47 -12.10 9.23
N GLY A 34 -0.88 -12.10 8.03
CA GLY A 34 -0.70 -13.33 7.24
C GLY A 34 -1.90 -13.79 6.40
N TYR A 35 -3.07 -13.17 6.51
CA TYR A 35 -4.20 -13.42 5.61
C TYR A 35 -4.10 -12.51 4.39
N LEU A 36 -3.56 -13.03 3.29
CA LEU A 36 -3.89 -12.52 1.97
C LEU A 36 -5.32 -13.00 1.68
N SER A 37 -6.24 -12.09 1.35
CA SER A 37 -7.64 -12.39 1.09
C SER A 37 -7.83 -13.30 -0.13
N GLU A 38 -9.08 -13.59 -0.51
CA GLU A 38 -9.46 -14.39 -1.68
C GLU A 38 -8.77 -13.95 -3.00
N ASP A 39 -8.33 -12.68 -3.08
CA ASP A 39 -7.46 -12.14 -4.13
C ASP A 39 -5.97 -12.47 -3.94
N GLU A 40 -5.68 -13.66 -3.40
CA GLU A 40 -4.32 -14.15 -3.18
C GLU A 40 -3.49 -14.11 -4.48
N HIS A 41 -4.16 -14.27 -5.63
CA HIS A 41 -3.56 -14.15 -6.95
C HIS A 41 -2.99 -12.76 -7.22
N ALA A 42 -3.69 -11.68 -6.87
CA ALA A 42 -3.22 -10.32 -7.12
C ALA A 42 -1.97 -10.02 -6.29
N PHE A 43 -1.99 -10.38 -5.00
CA PHE A 43 -0.85 -10.19 -4.09
C PHE A 43 0.35 -11.08 -4.45
N LYS A 44 0.11 -12.34 -4.85
CA LYS A 44 1.17 -13.26 -5.31
C LYS A 44 1.80 -12.79 -6.63
N SER A 45 0.99 -12.40 -7.61
CA SER A 45 1.47 -11.90 -8.91
C SER A 45 2.26 -10.60 -8.77
N ALA A 46 1.88 -9.75 -7.81
CA ALA A 46 2.63 -8.54 -7.47
C ALA A 46 3.93 -8.83 -6.72
N GLY A 47 4.15 -10.06 -6.24
CA GLY A 47 5.30 -10.41 -5.42
C GLY A 47 5.28 -9.76 -4.05
N CYS A 48 4.09 -9.45 -3.50
CA CYS A 48 3.95 -8.95 -2.14
C CYS A 48 4.42 -10.02 -1.15
N ARG A 49 5.37 -9.67 -0.28
CA ARG A 49 5.76 -10.56 0.82
C ARG A 49 4.81 -10.43 2.00
N SER A 50 4.37 -11.59 2.50
CA SER A 50 3.62 -11.66 3.76
C SER A 50 4.56 -11.46 4.96
N ASN A 51 4.16 -10.62 5.90
CA ASN A 51 4.88 -10.35 7.15
C ASN A 51 3.87 -10.32 8.30
N SER A 52 4.19 -11.01 9.42
CA SER A 52 3.32 -11.09 10.59
C SER A 52 3.11 -9.76 11.31
N ASN A 53 3.94 -8.76 11.04
CA ASN A 53 3.95 -7.47 11.73
C ASN A 53 3.38 -6.34 10.87
N THR A 54 2.92 -6.64 9.65
CA THR A 54 2.36 -5.64 8.75
C THR A 54 1.07 -6.11 8.09
N ILE A 55 0.24 -5.15 7.73
CA ILE A 55 -0.87 -5.31 6.80
C ILE A 55 -0.37 -4.88 5.43
N ALA A 56 -0.41 -5.77 4.43
CA ALA A 56 0.01 -5.46 3.07
C ALA A 56 -1.07 -4.64 2.33
N VAL A 57 -0.63 -3.68 1.52
CA VAL A 57 -1.47 -2.85 0.66
C VAL A 57 -0.95 -2.98 -0.77
N HIS A 58 -1.81 -3.41 -1.69
CA HIS A 58 -1.50 -3.54 -3.11
C HIS A 58 -2.55 -2.78 -3.93
N CYS A 59 -2.07 -1.92 -4.82
CA CYS A 59 -2.86 -1.12 -5.75
C CYS A 59 -2.71 -1.71 -7.15
N TYR A 60 -3.82 -1.84 -7.87
CA TYR A 60 -3.87 -2.31 -9.25
C TYR A 60 -5.08 -1.69 -9.96
N GLY A 61 -5.11 -1.74 -11.30
CA GLY A 61 -6.27 -1.31 -12.08
C GLY A 61 -7.41 -2.33 -11.99
N GLU A 62 -8.64 -1.85 -11.83
CA GLU A 62 -9.83 -2.70 -11.68
C GLU A 62 -10.15 -3.49 -12.96
N TYR A 63 -10.20 -2.79 -14.10
CA TYR A 63 -10.44 -3.42 -15.40
C TYR A 63 -9.14 -3.58 -16.19
N SER A 64 -9.15 -4.43 -17.22
CA SER A 64 -7.98 -4.68 -18.06
C SER A 64 -7.41 -3.39 -18.67
N ALA A 65 -8.29 -2.49 -19.12
CA ALA A 65 -7.86 -1.19 -19.65
C ALA A 65 -7.19 -0.32 -18.57
N ASP A 66 -7.64 -0.39 -17.32
CA ASP A 66 -7.00 0.35 -16.22
C ASP A 66 -5.65 -0.26 -15.87
N ALA A 67 -5.56 -1.59 -15.85
CA ALA A 67 -4.30 -2.31 -15.62
C ALA A 67 -3.26 -2.01 -16.72
N ASP A 68 -3.69 -1.80 -17.96
CA ASP A 68 -2.81 -1.43 -19.07
C ASP A 68 -2.36 0.04 -19.01
N ASN A 69 -3.22 0.93 -18.49
CA ASN A 69 -2.94 2.37 -18.41
C ASN A 69 -2.21 2.76 -17.11
N ILE A 70 -2.35 1.98 -16.05
CA ILE A 70 -1.65 2.21 -14.79
C ILE A 70 -0.20 1.77 -14.95
N GLN A 71 0.70 2.75 -14.89
CA GLN A 71 2.14 2.49 -14.94
C GLN A 71 2.65 1.99 -13.58
N ASN A 72 3.97 1.79 -13.46
CA ASN A 72 4.60 1.36 -12.22
C ASN A 72 4.20 2.24 -11.01
N ILE A 73 3.62 1.60 -10.01
CA ILE A 73 3.28 2.21 -8.73
C ILE A 73 4.48 2.06 -7.79
N THR A 74 4.84 3.14 -7.10
CA THR A 74 5.87 3.13 -6.06
C THR A 74 5.21 3.32 -4.70
N TYR A 75 5.49 2.42 -3.76
CA TYR A 75 4.97 2.49 -2.40
C TYR A 75 5.97 3.17 -1.47
N ILE A 76 5.46 3.99 -0.55
CA ILE A 76 6.24 4.62 0.52
C ILE A 76 5.57 4.25 1.85
N SER A 77 6.30 3.53 2.70
CA SER A 77 5.85 3.09 4.03
C SER A 77 6.98 3.28 5.06
N GLU A 78 6.67 3.28 6.36
CA GLU A 78 7.66 3.48 7.44
C GLU A 78 8.83 2.50 7.34
N ASN A 79 8.52 1.22 7.09
CA ASN A 79 9.49 0.15 6.94
C ASN A 79 9.34 -0.48 5.56
N SER A 80 9.66 0.29 4.52
CA SER A 80 9.64 -0.14 3.11
C SER A 80 10.67 -1.26 2.86
N HIS A 81 10.39 -2.45 3.41
CA HIS A 81 11.19 -3.66 3.30
C HIS A 81 11.03 -4.33 1.94
N ASP A 82 9.97 -4.00 1.22
CA ASP A 82 9.62 -4.50 -0.10
C ASP A 82 9.04 -3.36 -0.93
N ASN A 83 9.61 -3.10 -2.11
CA ASN A 83 9.12 -2.04 -2.99
C ASN A 83 7.88 -2.47 -3.79
N ASN A 84 7.52 -3.76 -3.72
CA ASN A 84 6.42 -4.32 -4.49
C ASN A 84 5.05 -3.87 -3.94
N CYS A 85 4.92 -3.71 -2.61
CA CYS A 85 3.65 -3.44 -1.96
C CYS A 85 3.82 -2.50 -0.75
N GLY A 86 2.79 -1.71 -0.47
CA GLY A 86 2.73 -0.85 0.72
C GLY A 86 2.47 -1.67 1.98
N SER A 87 2.73 -1.06 3.14
CA SER A 87 2.54 -1.72 4.43
C SER A 87 2.02 -0.76 5.51
N LEU A 88 1.21 -1.29 6.43
CA LEU A 88 0.81 -0.66 7.68
C LEU A 88 1.31 -1.51 8.84
N GLU A 89 2.08 -0.92 9.75
CA GLU A 89 2.62 -1.63 10.91
C GLU A 89 1.51 -1.99 11.91
N THR A 90 1.44 -3.26 12.32
CA THR A 90 0.44 -3.73 13.28
C THR A 90 0.65 -3.16 14.68
N LYS A 91 1.86 -2.64 14.99
CA LYS A 91 2.19 -1.95 16.25
C LYS A 91 1.29 -0.75 16.57
N TRP A 92 0.66 -0.17 15.55
CA TRP A 92 -0.27 0.96 15.70
C TRP A 92 -1.70 0.54 16.10
N PHE A 93 -1.94 -0.77 16.26
CA PHE A 93 -3.21 -1.36 16.62
C PHE A 93 -3.10 -2.18 17.92
N PRO A 94 -4.17 -2.31 18.71
CA PRO A 94 -5.48 -1.69 18.50
C PRO A 94 -5.49 -0.19 18.80
N TYR A 95 -6.49 0.51 18.27
CA TYR A 95 -6.77 1.88 18.66
C TYR A 95 -7.54 1.88 19.98
N GLU A 96 -7.09 2.67 20.95
CA GLU A 96 -7.76 2.92 22.23
C GLU A 96 -8.93 3.90 22.11
#